data_AF-A0A9D1LT02-F1
#
_entry.id   AF-A0A9D1LT02-F1
#
_cell.length_a   1.000
_cell.length_b   1.000
_cell.length_c   1.000
_cell.angle_alpha   90.00
_cell.angle_beta   90.00
_cell.angle_gamma   90.00
#
_symmetry.space_group_name_H-M   'P 1'
#
loop_
_entity.id
_entity.type
_entity.pdbx_description
1 polymer ?
#
loop_
_entity_poly.entity_id
_entity_poly.type
_entity_poly.pdbx_seq_one_letter_code
_entity_poly.pdbx_strand_id
1 'polypeptide(L)'
;MLHLGSGYMVPARNVVLICDAQSIDARAFLSRMKREDRLVRIEPGDKSLIICQGRRSRTAYLSPIATRTLARRFAAQHERSRFRPRPDISRDAPPIRQG
;
A
#
# COMPACT_ATOMS: atom_id res chain seq x y z
N MET A 1 -2.26 -1.66 6.51
CA MET A 1 -3.41 -1.75 5.60
C MET A 1 -3.73 -0.35 5.10
N LEU A 2 -3.64 -0.10 3.80
CA LEU A 2 -3.98 1.20 3.22
C LEU A 2 -5.48 1.21 2.87
N HIS A 3 -6.24 2.15 3.44
CA HIS A 3 -7.65 2.34 3.13
C HIS A 3 -7.80 3.24 1.89
N LEU A 4 -8.45 2.71 0.86
CA LEU A 4 -8.60 3.31 -0.47
C LEU A 4 -9.94 4.05 -0.66
N GLY A 5 -10.87 3.95 0.28
CA GLY A 5 -12.22 4.54 0.17
C GLY A 5 -13.28 3.45 0.35
N SER A 6 -14.47 3.82 0.84
CA SER A 6 -15.65 2.94 0.84
C SER A 6 -15.43 1.55 1.48
N GLY A 7 -14.60 1.48 2.52
CA GLY A 7 -14.23 0.22 3.16
C GLY A 7 -13.20 -0.63 2.41
N TYR A 8 -12.79 -0.26 1.19
CA TYR A 8 -11.73 -0.96 0.46
C TYR A 8 -10.39 -0.76 1.15
N MET A 9 -9.71 -1.87 1.44
CA MET A 9 -8.41 -1.90 2.08
C MET A 9 -7.46 -2.85 1.37
N VAL A 10 -6.21 -2.43 1.21
CA VAL A 10 -5.14 -3.25 0.63
C VAL A 10 -3.94 -3.36 1.58
N PRO A 11 -3.18 -4.47 1.56
CA PRO A 11 -1.91 -4.52 2.27
C PRO A 11 -0.94 -3.47 1.72
N ALA A 12 -0.38 -2.62 2.58
CA ALA A 12 0.57 -1.59 2.14
C ALA A 12 1.78 -2.19 1.41
N ARG A 13 2.29 -3.33 1.88
CA ARG A 13 3.37 -4.07 1.21
C ARG A 13 3.09 -4.44 -0.26
N ASN A 14 1.82 -4.49 -0.67
CA ASN A 14 1.45 -4.80 -2.05
C ASN A 14 1.38 -3.54 -2.92
N VAL A 15 1.32 -2.35 -2.33
CA VAL A 15 1.23 -1.09 -3.08
C VAL A 15 2.58 -0.77 -3.69
N VAL A 16 2.60 -0.66 -5.02
CA VAL A 16 3.81 -0.35 -5.80
C VAL A 16 3.82 1.10 -6.26
N LEU A 17 2.65 1.66 -6.57
CA LEU A 17 2.50 3.03 -7.04
C LEU A 17 1.22 3.67 -6.51
N ILE A 18 1.31 4.95 -6.17
CA ILE A 18 0.19 5.85 -5.93
C ILE A 18 0.44 7.08 -6.81
N CYS A 19 -0.46 7.37 -7.76
CA CYS A 19 -0.35 8.53 -8.63
C CYS A 19 -1.71 9.17 -8.90
N ASP A 20 -1.68 10.35 -9.53
CA ASP A 20 -2.90 11.04 -9.96
C ASP A 20 -3.59 10.25 -11.08
N ALA A 21 -4.92 10.05 -10.96
CA ALA A 21 -5.68 9.29 -11.95
C ALA A 21 -5.87 10.06 -13.28
N GLN A 22 -5.70 11.38 -13.27
CA GLN A 22 -5.86 12.26 -14.42
C GLN A 22 -4.55 12.48 -15.19
N SER A 23 -3.42 11.93 -14.73
CA SER A 23 -2.16 12.04 -15.46
C SER A 23 -2.22 11.31 -16.81
N ILE A 24 -1.43 11.80 -17.78
CA ILE A 24 -1.36 11.22 -19.12
C ILE A 24 -0.91 9.76 -19.04
N ASP A 25 0.11 9.47 -18.23
CA ASP A 25 0.64 8.12 -18.04
C ASP A 25 -0.40 7.16 -17.42
N ALA A 26 -1.21 7.66 -16.48
CA ALA A 26 -2.26 6.87 -15.86
C ALA A 26 -3.32 6.44 -16.87
N ARG A 27 -3.73 7.30 -17.80
CA ARG A 27 -4.79 6.99 -18.79
C ARG A 27 -4.43 5.83 -19.71
N ALA A 28 -3.19 5.80 -20.22
CA ALA A 28 -2.71 4.71 -21.07
C ALA A 28 -2.67 3.38 -20.30
N PHE A 29 -2.18 3.41 -19.07
CA PHE A 29 -2.14 2.25 -18.19
C PHE A 29 -3.54 1.74 -17.82
N LEU A 30 -4.47 2.62 -17.48
CA LEU A 30 -5.85 2.30 -17.12
C LEU A 30 -6.59 1.59 -18.25
N SER A 31 -6.41 2.06 -19.50
CA SER A 31 -7.00 1.43 -20.68
C SER A 31 -6.55 -0.02 -20.86
N ARG A 32 -5.29 -0.33 -20.54
CA ARG A 32 -4.77 -1.71 -20.52
C ARG A 32 -5.40 -2.51 -19.38
N MET A 33 -5.38 -1.98 -18.16
CA MET A 33 -5.91 -2.68 -16.98
C MET A 33 -7.40 -2.98 -17.08
N LYS A 34 -8.18 -2.09 -17.72
CA LYS A 34 -9.60 -2.30 -18.01
C LYS A 34 -9.82 -3.46 -18.99
N ARG A 35 -9.01 -3.56 -20.06
CA ARG A 35 -9.07 -4.68 -21.02
C ARG A 35 -8.70 -6.02 -20.39
N GLU A 36 -7.78 -6.01 -19.43
CA GLU A 36 -7.34 -7.21 -18.71
C GLU A 36 -8.26 -7.58 -17.52
N ASP A 37 -9.42 -6.93 -17.35
CA ASP A 37 -10.35 -7.09 -16.21
C ASP A 37 -9.67 -6.98 -14.83
N ARG A 38 -8.70 -6.07 -14.72
CA ARG A 38 -7.86 -5.87 -13.52
C ARG A 38 -7.93 -4.44 -12.98
N LEU A 39 -8.96 -3.71 -13.38
CA LEU A 39 -9.26 -2.37 -12.93
C LEU A 39 -10.48 -2.39 -11.99
N VAL A 40 -10.27 -1.98 -10.75
CA VAL A 40 -11.32 -1.86 -9.73
C VAL A 40 -11.56 -0.37 -9.48
N ARG A 41 -12.76 0.12 -9.81
CA ARG A 41 -13.21 1.45 -9.40
C ARG A 41 -13.97 1.34 -8.09
N ILE A 42 -13.49 2.02 -7.05
CA ILE A 42 -14.07 1.95 -5.70
C ILE A 42 -15.39 2.72 -5.65
N GLU A 43 -15.36 3.97 -6.13
CA GLU A 43 -16.51 4.88 -6.17
C GLU A 43 -16.32 5.89 -7.32
N PRO A 44 -17.38 6.60 -7.74
CA PRO A 44 -17.26 7.72 -8.67
C PRO A 44 -16.31 8.82 -8.15
N GLY A 45 -15.66 9.54 -9.06
CA GLY A 45 -14.75 10.63 -8.74
C GLY A 45 -13.29 10.19 -8.60
N ASP A 46 -12.78 9.47 -9.60
CA ASP A 46 -11.41 8.96 -9.68
C ASP A 46 -10.34 10.07 -9.49
N LYS A 47 -9.81 10.20 -8.26
CA LYS A 47 -8.74 11.17 -7.94
C LYS A 47 -7.36 10.55 -8.00
N SER A 48 -7.24 9.29 -7.61
CA SER A 48 -5.96 8.61 -7.56
C SER A 48 -6.03 7.18 -8.12
N LEU A 49 -4.91 6.77 -8.69
CA LEU A 49 -4.65 5.43 -9.17
C LEU A 49 -3.65 4.76 -8.21
N ILE A 50 -4.00 3.56 -7.75
CA ILE A 50 -3.17 2.72 -6.90
C ILE A 50 -2.88 1.42 -7.63
N ILE A 51 -1.60 1.09 -7.80
CA ILE A 51 -1.18 -0.18 -8.38
C ILE A 51 -0.75 -1.10 -7.26
N CYS A 52 -1.44 -2.23 -7.14
CA CYS A 52 -1.09 -3.29 -6.20
C CYS A 52 -0.47 -4.48 -6.95
N GLN A 53 0.66 -4.99 -6.49
CA GLN A 53 1.25 -6.24 -6.95
C GLN A 53 0.85 -7.37 -5.99
N GLY A 54 0.07 -8.31 -6.52
CA GLY A 54 -0.19 -9.60 -5.92
C GLY A 54 0.84 -10.64 -6.37
N ARG A 55 0.67 -11.89 -5.92
CA ARG A 55 1.65 -12.97 -6.15
C ARG A 55 1.78 -13.39 -7.62
N ARG A 56 0.71 -13.26 -8.41
CA ARG A 56 0.68 -13.61 -9.85
C ARG A 56 -0.05 -12.57 -10.72
N SER A 57 -0.49 -11.47 -10.14
CA SER A 57 -1.29 -10.46 -10.82
C SER A 57 -0.98 -9.07 -10.27
N ARG A 58 -1.29 -8.03 -11.05
CA ARG A 58 -1.37 -6.64 -10.57
C ARG A 58 -2.82 -6.18 -10.63
N THR A 59 -3.28 -5.42 -9.66
CA THR A 59 -4.62 -4.82 -9.69
C THR A 59 -4.48 -3.32 -9.62
N ALA A 60 -5.19 -2.61 -10.50
CA ALA A 60 -5.28 -1.17 -10.48
C ALA A 60 -6.56 -0.79 -9.73
N TYR A 61 -6.44 0.09 -8.74
CA TYR A 61 -7.58 0.64 -8.01
C TYR A 61 -7.71 2.13 -8.35
N LEU A 62 -8.93 2.54 -8.71
CA LEU A 62 -9.30 3.95 -8.79
C LEU A 62 -10.02 4.34 -7.51
N SER A 63 -9.47 5.35 -6.84
CA SER A 63 -9.93 5.80 -5.52
C SER A 63 -10.49 7.23 -5.58
N PRO A 64 -11.56 7.52 -4.81
CA PRO A 64 -12.07 8.88 -4.63
C PRO A 64 -11.19 9.75 -3.70
N ILE A 65 -10.16 9.17 -3.10
CA ILE A 65 -9.25 9.84 -2.18
C ILE A 65 -8.13 10.52 -2.98
N ALA A 66 -7.81 11.76 -2.62
CA ALA A 66 -6.73 12.50 -3.26
C ALA A 66 -5.37 11.80 -3.09
N THR A 67 -4.56 11.82 -4.15
CA THR A 67 -3.22 11.22 -4.23
C THR A 67 -2.33 11.60 -3.05
N ARG A 68 -2.29 12.90 -2.70
CA ARG A 68 -1.51 13.43 -1.57
C ARG A 68 -1.92 12.81 -0.24
N THR A 69 -3.23 12.59 -0.03
CA THR A 69 -3.75 11.99 1.20
C THR A 69 -3.38 10.52 1.30
N LEU A 70 -3.49 9.76 0.21
CA LEU A 70 -3.06 8.36 0.17
C LEU A 70 -1.56 8.19 0.35
N ALA A 71 -0.75 9.03 -0.31
CA ALA A 71 0.71 9.01 -0.16
C ALA A 71 1.14 9.25 1.30
N ARG A 72 0.52 10.22 1.99
CA ARG A 72 0.76 10.47 3.43
C ARG A 72 0.38 9.26 4.29
N ARG A 73 -0.79 8.66 4.04
CA ARG A 73 -1.25 7.47 4.77
C ARG A 73 -0.31 6.28 4.55
N PHE A 74 0.18 6.12 3.32
CA PHE A 74 1.13 5.07 2.96
C PHE A 74 2.48 5.26 3.67
N ALA A 75 3.04 6.47 3.64
CA ALA A 75 4.29 6.81 4.32
C ALA A 75 4.22 6.52 5.83
N ALA A 76 3.13 6.95 6.49
CA ALA A 76 2.92 6.70 7.92
C ALA A 76 2.89 5.20 8.29
N GLN A 77 2.48 4.31 7.37
CA GLN A 77 2.55 2.87 7.59
C GLN A 77 3.96 2.29 7.43
N HIS A 78 4.76 2.86 6.53
CA HIS A 78 6.16 2.46 6.36
C HIS A 78 7.03 2.87 7.55
N GLU A 79 6.82 4.05 8.14
CA GLU A 79 7.56 4.51 9.31
C GLU A 79 7.33 3.59 10.54
N ARG A 80 6.08 3.20 10.79
CA ARG A 80 5.74 2.23 11.85
C ARG A 80 6.40 0.86 11.65
N SER A 81 6.72 0.50 10.42
CA SER A 81 7.36 -0.79 10.10
C SER A 81 8.86 -0.77 10.41
N ARG A 82 9.49 0.41 10.43
CA ARG A 82 10.92 0.58 10.74
C ARG A 82 11.21 0.64 12.25
N PHE A 83 10.22 0.99 13.06
CA PHE A 83 10.28 0.99 14.52
C PHE A 83 9.78 -0.33 15.13
N ARG A 84 10.39 -1.46 14.74
CA ARG A 84 10.36 -2.65 15.59
C ARG A 84 11.62 -2.61 16.46
N PRO A 85 11.53 -2.25 17.76
CA PRO A 85 12.68 -2.45 18.64
C PRO A 85 13.08 -3.93 18.56
N ARG A 86 14.38 -4.19 18.42
CA ARG A 86 14.89 -5.57 18.52
C ARG A 86 14.45 -6.11 19.89
N PRO A 87 13.95 -7.36 19.99
CA PRO A 87 13.71 -7.95 21.29
C PRO A 87 15.02 -7.90 22.08
N ASP A 88 14.94 -7.33 23.28
CA ASP A 88 16.08 -7.24 24.19
C ASP A 88 16.45 -8.66 24.64
N ILE A 89 17.48 -9.20 24.00
CA ILE A 89 18.04 -10.54 24.26
C ILE A 89 18.87 -10.58 25.55
N SER A 90 18.97 -9.48 26.30
CA SER A 90 19.81 -9.41 27.50
C SER A 90 19.18 -9.98 28.78
N ARG A 91 17.93 -10.46 28.74
CA ARG A 91 17.22 -10.96 29.95
C ARG A 91 17.23 -12.48 30.15
N ASP A 92 17.73 -13.27 29.19
CA ASP A 92 17.70 -14.74 29.26
C ASP A 92 19.08 -15.40 29.45
N ALA A 93 20.12 -14.64 29.82
CA ALA A 93 21.42 -15.24 30.13
C ALA A 93 21.34 -15.99 31.48
N PRO A 94 21.59 -17.32 31.52
CA PRO A 94 21.59 -18.06 32.79
C PRO A 94 22.71 -17.53 33.70
N PRO A 95 22.50 -17.54 35.04
CA PRO A 95 23.49 -17.03 35.98
C PRO A 95 24.78 -17.85 35.87
N ILE A 96 25.89 -17.15 35.61
CA ILE A 96 27.23 -17.74 35.63
C ILE A 96 27.49 -18.18 37.08
N ARG A 97 27.51 -19.50 37.32
CA ARG A 97 27.95 -20.06 38.60
C ARG A 97 29.43 -19.73 38.78
N GLN A 98 29.75 -18.84 39.71
CA GLN A 98 31.11 -18.71 40.21
C GLN A 98 31.34 -19.83 41.22
N GLY A 99 32.41 -20.60 40.99
CA GLY A 99 32.93 -21.63 41.89
C GLY A 99 33.87 -21.05 42.94
#